data_AF-A0A101QM69-F1
#
_entry.id   AF-A0A101QM69-F1
#
_cell.length_a   1.000
_cell.length_b   1.000
_cell.length_c   1.000
_cell.angle_alpha   90.00
_cell.angle_beta   90.00
_cell.angle_gamma   90.00
#
_symmetry.space_group_name_H-M   'P 1'
#
loop_
_entity.id
_entity.type
_entity.pdbx_description
1 polymer ?
#
loop_
_entity_poly.entity_id
_entity_poly.type
_entity_poly.pdbx_seq_one_letter_code
_entity_poly.pdbx_strand_id
1 'polypeptide(L)'
;MSAYLASARRLMALATVVRGRAYHPQRYMIETLAGAIEDAAIALQTCPVDEPGQIPQPAADAVREATDLLTQHDFMIPAAILGYATSPITGTVPSMQPLTAVSLQLARQDIDLRARRLAIVEHGHLNSRDDEVLGAALAGLMVLHRKHERLAAAVAADNERPCNRGKAPAYRAH
;
A
#
# COMPACT_ATOMS: atom_id res chain seq x y z
N MET A 1 -11.52 10.05 -16.83
CA MET A 1 -10.32 10.61 -16.18
C MET A 1 -9.12 9.85 -16.72
N SER A 2 -8.09 10.52 -17.21
CA SER A 2 -6.87 9.83 -17.69
C SER A 2 -6.21 9.06 -16.54
N ALA A 3 -5.58 7.91 -16.83
CA ALA A 3 -4.82 7.12 -15.86
C ALA A 3 -3.75 7.93 -15.13
N TYR A 4 -3.10 8.85 -15.86
CA TYR A 4 -2.10 9.77 -15.31
C TYR A 4 -2.71 10.76 -14.32
N LEU A 5 -3.84 11.37 -14.68
CA LEU A 5 -4.55 12.31 -13.79
C LEU A 5 -5.08 11.59 -12.54
N ALA A 6 -5.59 10.37 -12.69
CA ALA A 6 -6.03 9.54 -11.57
C ALA A 6 -4.86 9.25 -10.61
N SER A 7 -3.70 8.85 -11.16
CA SER A 7 -2.52 8.52 -10.36
C SER A 7 -1.93 9.75 -9.68
N ALA A 8 -1.82 10.88 -10.40
CA ALA A 8 -1.38 12.15 -9.83
C ALA A 8 -2.28 12.60 -8.67
N ARG A 9 -3.61 12.50 -8.84
CA ARG A 9 -4.56 12.80 -7.76
C ARG A 9 -4.36 11.88 -6.54
N ARG A 10 -4.21 10.58 -6.76
CA ARG A 10 -3.98 9.62 -5.67
C ARG A 10 -2.66 9.89 -4.95
N LEU A 11 -1.60 10.25 -5.67
CA LEU A 11 -0.31 10.62 -5.09
C LEU A 11 -0.41 11.91 -4.26
N MET A 12 -1.08 12.94 -4.75
CA MET A 12 -1.31 14.18 -3.97
C MET A 12 -2.12 13.91 -2.69
N ALA A 13 -3.20 13.13 -2.79
CA ALA A 13 -3.96 12.71 -1.62
C ALA A 13 -3.12 11.87 -0.65
N LEU A 14 -2.29 10.97 -1.18
CA LEU A 14 -1.38 10.16 -0.39
C LEU A 14 -0.34 11.02 0.35
N ALA A 15 0.26 12.01 -0.29
CA ALA A 15 1.20 12.93 0.38
C ALA A 15 0.53 13.65 1.56
N THR A 16 -0.72 14.09 1.40
CA THR A 16 -1.51 14.69 2.47
C THR A 16 -1.74 13.71 3.63
N VAL A 17 -2.12 12.46 3.30
CA VAL A 17 -2.31 11.40 4.30
C VAL A 17 -0.99 11.08 5.02
N VAL A 18 0.13 11.01 4.30
CA VAL A 18 1.47 10.76 4.84
C VAL A 18 1.83 11.85 5.86
N ARG A 19 1.69 13.14 5.52
CA ARG A 19 1.96 14.23 6.47
C ARG A 19 1.13 14.13 7.75
N GLY A 20 -0.13 13.71 7.63
CA GLY A 20 -1.04 13.62 8.78
C GLY A 20 -0.92 12.34 9.60
N ARG A 21 -0.30 11.27 9.08
CA ARG A 21 -0.37 9.92 9.67
C ARG A 21 0.98 9.22 9.82
N ALA A 22 2.01 9.64 9.10
CA ALA A 22 3.35 9.10 9.25
C ALA A 22 3.91 9.41 10.65
N TYR A 23 4.77 8.54 11.14
CA TYR A 23 5.53 8.77 12.35
C TYR A 23 7.01 8.57 12.07
N HIS A 24 7.84 9.53 12.45
CA HIS A 24 9.29 9.38 12.39
C HIS A 24 9.93 10.29 13.47
N PRO A 25 11.01 9.86 14.15
CA PRO A 25 11.68 10.68 15.17
C PRO A 25 12.15 12.04 14.64
N GLN A 26 12.56 12.08 13.38
CA GLN A 26 12.98 13.29 12.68
C GLN A 26 11.85 13.75 11.77
N ARG A 27 11.14 14.82 12.17
CA ARG A 27 9.96 15.33 11.44
C ARG A 27 10.26 15.69 9.98
N TYR A 28 11.45 16.20 9.68
CA TYR A 28 11.81 16.56 8.31
C TYR A 28 11.77 15.36 7.36
N MET A 29 12.01 14.14 7.84
CA MET A 29 11.93 12.93 7.02
C MET A 29 10.51 12.65 6.52
N ILE A 30 9.47 13.04 7.29
CA ILE A 30 8.08 12.94 6.85
C ILE A 30 7.83 13.91 5.69
N GLU A 31 8.39 15.12 5.78
CA GLU A 31 8.29 16.10 4.70
C GLU A 31 9.10 15.68 3.47
N THR A 32 10.28 15.06 3.63
CA THR A 32 11.05 14.49 2.52
C THR A 32 10.26 13.40 1.81
N LEU A 33 9.65 12.47 2.56
CA LEU A 33 8.80 11.42 1.99
C LEU A 33 7.57 12.00 1.27
N ALA A 34 6.86 12.94 1.92
CA ALA A 34 5.70 13.56 1.31
C ALA A 34 6.07 14.37 0.06
N GLY A 35 7.22 15.07 0.08
CA GLY A 35 7.77 15.80 -1.05
C GLY A 35 8.06 14.89 -2.25
N ALA A 36 8.76 13.77 -2.05
CA ALA A 36 9.01 12.80 -3.12
C ALA A 36 7.72 12.25 -3.75
N ILE A 37 6.67 12.06 -2.95
CA ILE A 37 5.35 11.62 -3.45
C ILE A 37 4.66 12.73 -4.27
N GLU A 38 4.78 13.99 -3.86
CA GLU A 38 4.26 15.14 -4.61
C GLU A 38 5.02 15.39 -5.90
N ASP A 39 6.35 15.29 -5.87
CA ASP A 39 7.20 15.43 -7.04
C ASP A 39 6.85 14.38 -8.09
N ALA A 40 6.56 13.14 -7.67
CA ALA A 40 6.01 12.13 -8.57
C ALA A 40 4.68 12.58 -9.19
N ALA A 41 3.75 13.12 -8.41
CA ALA A 41 2.45 13.58 -8.89
C ALA A 41 2.56 14.77 -9.86
N ILE A 42 3.50 15.68 -9.63
CA ILE A 42 3.78 16.83 -10.50
C ILE A 42 4.41 16.34 -11.80
N ALA A 43 5.39 15.44 -11.73
CA ALA A 43 6.05 14.86 -12.88
C ALA A 43 5.06 14.09 -13.78
N LEU A 44 4.10 13.35 -13.21
CA LEU A 44 3.04 12.69 -13.98
C LEU A 44 2.18 13.65 -14.82
N GLN A 45 2.10 14.92 -14.45
CA GLN A 45 1.28 15.94 -15.13
C GLN A 45 2.09 16.83 -16.07
N THR A 46 3.40 16.93 -15.87
CA THR A 46 4.26 17.92 -16.52
C THR A 46 5.29 17.30 -17.46
N CYS A 47 5.67 16.03 -17.24
CA CYS A 47 6.66 15.35 -18.05
C CYS A 47 6.00 14.57 -19.20
N PRO A 48 6.65 14.54 -20.38
CA PRO A 48 6.20 13.68 -21.47
C PRO A 48 6.32 12.21 -21.08
N VAL A 49 5.49 11.39 -21.72
CA VAL A 49 5.54 9.93 -21.59
C VAL A 49 6.12 9.38 -22.90
N ASP A 50 7.13 8.51 -22.80
CA ASP A 50 7.73 7.86 -23.96
C ASP A 50 6.77 6.83 -24.60
N GLU A 51 6.07 6.04 -23.77
CA GLU A 51 5.08 5.04 -24.20
C GLU A 51 3.80 5.03 -23.34
N PRO A 52 2.60 4.87 -23.92
CA PRO A 52 1.36 4.74 -23.16
C PRO A 52 1.41 3.60 -22.12
N GLY A 53 1.01 3.89 -20.88
CA GLY A 53 1.01 2.91 -19.78
C GLY A 53 2.32 2.87 -18.98
N GLN A 54 3.32 3.67 -19.35
CA GLN A 54 4.54 3.84 -18.57
C GLN A 54 4.48 5.07 -17.68
N ILE A 55 5.14 5.00 -16.53
CA ILE A 55 5.36 6.17 -15.68
C ILE A 55 6.54 6.97 -16.29
N PRO A 56 6.40 8.27 -16.58
CA PRO A 56 7.52 9.13 -16.98
C PRO A 56 8.72 8.96 -16.07
N GLN A 57 9.93 8.93 -16.63
CA GLN A 57 11.15 8.66 -15.86
C GLN A 57 11.30 9.55 -14.61
N PRO A 58 11.05 10.88 -14.66
CA PRO A 58 11.14 11.71 -13.45
C PRO A 58 10.13 11.33 -12.36
N ALA A 59 8.91 10.91 -12.76
CA ALA A 59 7.93 10.41 -11.81
C ALA A 59 8.33 9.04 -11.25
N ALA A 60 8.92 8.17 -12.07
CA ALA A 60 9.41 6.87 -11.64
C ALA A 60 10.56 7.00 -10.63
N ASP A 61 11.47 7.96 -10.86
CA ASP A 61 12.57 8.27 -9.95
C ASP A 61 12.07 8.76 -8.58
N ALA A 62 11.10 9.68 -8.57
CA ALA A 62 10.48 10.17 -7.35
C ALA A 62 9.68 9.09 -6.60
N VAL A 63 8.96 8.21 -7.32
CA VAL A 63 8.30 7.03 -6.71
C VAL A 63 9.32 6.06 -6.12
N ARG A 64 10.45 5.85 -6.80
CA ARG A 64 11.55 5.02 -6.28
C ARG A 64 12.15 5.62 -5.02
N GLU A 65 12.43 6.92 -4.99
CA GLU A 65 12.92 7.61 -3.79
C GLU A 65 11.95 7.45 -2.62
N ALA A 66 10.64 7.67 -2.83
CA ALA A 66 9.63 7.44 -1.80
C ALA A 66 9.59 5.98 -1.33
N THR A 67 9.77 5.02 -2.25
CA THR A 67 9.83 3.59 -1.93
C THR A 67 11.06 3.25 -1.09
N ASP A 68 12.22 3.81 -1.43
CA ASP A 68 13.47 3.62 -0.72
C ASP A 68 13.37 4.18 0.70
N LEU A 69 12.81 5.39 0.86
CA LEU A 69 12.54 5.98 2.18
C LEU A 69 11.64 5.08 3.03
N LEU A 70 10.51 4.60 2.48
CA LEU A 70 9.58 3.71 3.18
C LEU A 70 10.18 2.34 3.54
N THR A 71 11.22 1.91 2.83
CA THR A 71 11.88 0.62 3.07
C THR A 71 13.04 0.76 4.07
N GLN A 72 13.76 1.89 4.05
CA GLN A 72 14.93 2.14 4.88
C GLN A 72 14.56 2.69 6.27
N HIS A 73 13.39 3.32 6.40
CA HIS A 73 12.94 3.95 7.64
C HIS A 73 11.53 3.48 8.01
N ASP A 74 11.28 3.30 9.30
CA ASP A 74 9.93 2.99 9.79
C ASP A 74 9.12 4.29 9.94
N PHE A 75 8.34 4.60 8.91
CA PHE A 75 7.35 5.68 8.94
C PHE A 75 6.00 5.27 9.54
N MET A 76 5.87 4.00 9.96
CA MET A 76 4.60 3.31 10.17
C MET A 76 3.69 3.35 8.92
N ILE A 77 4.29 3.36 7.72
CA ILE A 77 3.60 3.38 6.43
C ILE A 77 4.16 2.23 5.58
N PRO A 78 3.32 1.32 5.07
CA PRO A 78 3.78 0.24 4.21
C PRO A 78 4.10 0.75 2.80
N ALA A 79 5.27 0.39 2.25
CA ALA A 79 5.71 0.79 0.91
C ALA A 79 4.71 0.42 -0.20
N ALA A 80 3.94 -0.66 0.00
CA ALA A 80 2.89 -1.09 -0.91
C ALA A 80 1.81 -0.01 -1.17
N ILE A 81 1.69 1.03 -0.33
CA ILE A 81 0.70 2.08 -0.55
C ILE A 81 0.92 2.86 -1.86
N LEU A 82 2.19 3.05 -2.26
CA LEU A 82 2.55 3.76 -3.49
C LEU A 82 1.99 3.06 -4.73
N GLY A 83 1.97 1.73 -4.72
CA GLY A 83 1.42 0.95 -5.83
C GLY A 83 -0.09 1.13 -6.01
N TYR A 84 -0.87 1.46 -4.97
CA TYR A 84 -2.29 1.81 -5.16
C TYR A 84 -2.45 3.19 -5.80
N ALA A 85 -1.52 4.11 -5.54
CA ALA A 85 -1.54 5.42 -6.16
C ALA A 85 -1.19 5.34 -7.65
N THR A 86 -0.22 4.50 -8.03
CA THR A 86 0.24 4.32 -9.42
C THR A 86 -0.51 3.25 -10.21
N SER A 87 -1.35 2.45 -9.55
CA SER A 87 -2.11 1.35 -10.19
C SER A 87 -2.91 1.73 -11.44
N PRO A 88 -3.47 2.96 -11.59
CA PRO A 88 -4.18 3.32 -12.81
C PRO A 88 -3.28 3.33 -14.06
N ILE A 89 -1.99 3.69 -13.91
CA ILE A 89 -1.00 3.67 -15.01
C ILE A 89 -0.47 2.25 -15.21
N THR A 90 -0.01 1.62 -14.12
CA THR A 90 0.71 0.33 -14.20
C THR A 90 -0.21 -0.87 -14.44
N GLY A 91 -1.54 -0.68 -14.32
CA GLY A 91 -2.53 -1.75 -14.36
C GLY A 91 -2.42 -2.76 -13.21
N THR A 92 -1.49 -2.54 -12.27
CA THR A 92 -1.13 -3.50 -11.23
C THR A 92 -1.49 -2.96 -9.86
N VAL A 93 -2.41 -3.64 -9.17
CA VAL A 93 -2.81 -3.28 -7.80
C VAL A 93 -2.01 -4.12 -6.80
N PRO A 94 -1.39 -3.52 -5.76
CA PRO A 94 -0.65 -4.26 -4.73
C PRO A 94 -1.49 -5.34 -4.08
N SER A 95 -1.02 -6.58 -4.06
CA SER A 95 -1.73 -7.72 -3.46
C SER A 95 -1.32 -7.95 -2.00
N MET A 96 -2.18 -8.66 -1.25
CA MET A 96 -1.84 -9.27 0.03
C MET A 96 -1.80 -10.77 -0.17
N GLN A 97 -0.61 -11.36 -0.05
CA GLN A 97 -0.43 -12.79 -0.28
C GLN A 97 -1.08 -13.59 0.85
N PRO A 98 -1.85 -14.65 0.54
CA PRO A 98 -2.44 -15.50 1.57
C PRO A 98 -1.40 -16.06 2.52
N LEU A 99 -1.68 -16.00 3.82
CA LEU A 99 -0.79 -16.53 4.85
C LEU A 99 -1.02 -18.03 5.05
N THR A 100 0.07 -18.80 5.19
CA THR A 100 0.00 -20.26 5.44
C THR A 100 -0.15 -20.58 6.92
N ALA A 101 -1.23 -20.11 7.54
CA ALA A 101 -1.49 -20.32 8.96
C ALA A 101 -1.95 -21.75 9.27
N VAL A 102 -1.33 -22.39 10.28
CA VAL A 102 -1.79 -23.67 10.84
C VAL A 102 -3.02 -23.47 11.74
N SER A 103 -3.08 -22.35 12.48
CA SER A 103 -4.24 -22.00 13.30
C SER A 103 -5.43 -21.50 12.46
N LEU A 104 -6.61 -22.09 12.69
CA LEU A 104 -7.86 -21.67 12.05
C LEU A 104 -8.21 -20.21 12.37
N GLN A 105 -7.91 -19.76 13.59
CA GLN A 105 -8.18 -18.37 13.99
C GLN A 105 -7.35 -17.38 13.17
N LEU A 106 -6.05 -17.65 13.00
CA LEU A 106 -5.16 -16.79 12.22
C LEU A 106 -5.50 -16.83 10.73
N ALA A 107 -5.85 -18.01 10.19
CA ALA A 107 -6.33 -18.14 8.82
C ALA A 107 -7.60 -17.31 8.56
N ARG A 108 -8.57 -17.29 9.48
CA ARG A 108 -9.77 -16.45 9.37
C ARG A 108 -9.45 -14.96 9.41
N GLN A 109 -8.51 -14.54 10.24
CA GLN A 109 -8.06 -13.15 10.29
C GLN A 109 -7.39 -12.71 8.99
N ASP A 110 -6.59 -13.58 8.36
CA ASP A 110 -5.99 -13.31 7.05
C ASP A 110 -7.08 -13.12 5.97
N ILE A 111 -8.04 -14.04 5.90
CA ILE A 111 -9.15 -13.96 4.95
C ILE A 111 -9.94 -12.66 5.12
N ASP A 112 -10.27 -12.27 6.36
CA ASP A 112 -10.98 -11.03 6.66
C ASP A 112 -10.19 -9.78 6.23
N LEU A 113 -8.89 -9.72 6.53
CA LEU A 113 -8.05 -8.58 6.11
C LEU A 113 -7.98 -8.46 4.58
N ARG A 114 -7.79 -9.58 3.88
CA ARG A 114 -7.75 -9.60 2.41
C ARG A 114 -9.09 -9.22 1.80
N ALA A 115 -10.21 -9.68 2.37
CA ALA A 115 -11.55 -9.31 1.94
C ALA A 115 -11.82 -7.80 2.13
N ARG A 116 -11.43 -7.22 3.27
CA ARG A 116 -11.56 -5.77 3.51
C ARG A 116 -10.72 -4.94 2.55
N ARG A 117 -9.49 -5.38 2.24
CA ARG A 117 -8.66 -4.73 1.21
C ARG A 117 -9.39 -4.76 -0.14
N LEU A 118 -9.91 -5.93 -0.53
CA LEU A 118 -10.63 -6.09 -1.79
C LEU A 118 -11.84 -5.15 -1.87
N ALA A 119 -12.64 -5.07 -0.81
CA ALA A 119 -13.77 -4.16 -0.73
C ALA A 119 -13.36 -2.69 -0.95
N ILE A 120 -12.23 -2.23 -0.40
CA ILE A 120 -11.76 -0.85 -0.62
C ILE A 120 -11.39 -0.62 -2.10
N VAL A 121 -10.76 -1.60 -2.73
CA VAL A 121 -10.31 -1.51 -4.12
C VAL A 121 -11.50 -1.58 -5.09
N GLU A 122 -12.41 -2.53 -4.89
CA GLU A 122 -13.51 -2.82 -5.83
C GLU A 122 -14.69 -1.84 -5.71
N HIS A 123 -14.96 -1.29 -4.53
CA HIS A 123 -16.04 -0.30 -4.35
C HIS A 123 -15.71 1.11 -4.88
N GLY A 124 -14.60 1.26 -5.59
CA GLY A 124 -14.27 2.50 -6.29
C GLY A 124 -13.85 3.66 -5.39
N HIS A 125 -13.58 3.42 -4.09
CA HIS A 125 -13.17 4.49 -3.16
C HIS A 125 -11.88 5.19 -3.59
N LEU A 126 -10.95 4.46 -4.22
CA LEU A 126 -9.72 5.03 -4.80
C LEU A 126 -9.96 5.86 -6.07
N ASN A 127 -11.17 5.82 -6.64
CA ASN A 127 -11.60 6.62 -7.78
C ASN A 127 -12.60 7.72 -7.38
N SER A 128 -12.84 7.90 -6.08
CA SER A 128 -13.76 8.92 -5.58
C SER A 128 -13.33 10.32 -6.02
N ARG A 129 -14.31 11.16 -6.32
CA ARG A 129 -14.11 12.61 -6.54
C ARG A 129 -14.09 13.41 -5.24
N ASP A 130 -14.42 12.76 -4.13
CA ASP A 130 -14.32 13.33 -2.79
C ASP A 130 -12.95 13.00 -2.21
N ASP A 131 -12.17 14.03 -1.89
CA ASP A 131 -10.81 13.90 -1.37
C ASP A 131 -10.79 13.30 0.04
N GLU A 132 -11.84 13.50 0.86
CA GLU A 132 -11.94 12.88 2.17
C GLU A 132 -12.13 11.38 2.04
N VAL A 133 -12.99 10.92 1.11
CA VAL A 133 -13.20 9.50 0.83
C VAL A 133 -11.93 8.87 0.27
N LEU A 134 -11.25 9.54 -0.66
CA LEU A 134 -9.99 9.05 -1.23
C LEU A 134 -8.91 8.94 -0.15
N GLY A 135 -8.74 9.98 0.67
CA GLY A 135 -7.77 10.00 1.77
C GLY A 135 -8.07 8.92 2.82
N ALA A 136 -9.34 8.73 3.18
CA ALA A 136 -9.78 7.69 4.09
C ALA A 136 -9.52 6.28 3.54
N ALA A 137 -9.73 6.07 2.24
CA ALA A 137 -9.44 4.81 1.56
C ALA A 137 -7.94 4.48 1.60
N LEU A 138 -7.08 5.45 1.28
CA LEU A 138 -5.63 5.29 1.35
C LEU A 138 -5.17 4.99 2.78
N ALA A 139 -5.64 5.76 3.76
CA ALA A 139 -5.35 5.52 5.18
C ALA A 139 -5.82 4.13 5.64
N GLY A 140 -7.01 3.69 5.19
CA GLY A 140 -7.55 2.37 5.45
C GLY A 140 -6.65 1.26 4.91
N LEU A 141 -6.17 1.38 3.67
CA LEU A 141 -5.23 0.43 3.06
C LEU A 141 -3.90 0.36 3.82
N MET A 142 -3.36 1.50 4.27
CA MET A 142 -2.15 1.53 5.11
C MET A 142 -2.34 0.78 6.43
N VAL A 143 -3.52 0.91 7.06
CA VAL A 143 -3.85 0.15 8.27
C VAL A 143 -3.97 -1.34 7.98
N LEU A 144 -4.63 -1.73 6.88
CA LEU A 144 -4.80 -3.14 6.53
C LEU A 144 -3.46 -3.82 6.25
N HIS A 145 -2.56 -3.19 5.49
CA HIS A 145 -1.21 -3.71 5.23
C HIS A 145 -0.38 -3.89 6.50
N ARG A 146 -0.37 -2.90 7.40
CA ARG A 146 0.28 -3.05 8.71
C ARG A 146 -0.30 -4.18 9.56
N LYS A 147 -1.63 -4.34 9.54
CA LYS A 147 -2.28 -5.46 10.23
C LYS A 147 -1.89 -6.80 9.62
N HIS A 148 -1.79 -6.87 8.30
CA HIS A 148 -1.38 -8.06 7.57
C HIS A 148 0.08 -8.43 7.86
N GLU A 149 1.00 -7.46 7.89
CA GLU A 149 2.41 -7.68 8.28
C GLU A 149 2.53 -8.19 9.71
N ARG A 150 1.79 -7.59 10.65
CA ARG A 150 1.74 -8.07 12.04
C ARG A 150 1.14 -9.48 12.15
N LEU A 151 0.11 -9.78 11.36
CA LEU A 151 -0.49 -11.11 11.31
C LEU A 151 0.50 -12.13 10.72
N ALA A 152 1.26 -11.75 9.68
CA ALA A 152 2.30 -12.61 9.10
C ALA A 152 3.37 -12.98 10.13
N ALA A 153 3.82 -12.03 10.94
CA ALA A 153 4.75 -12.29 12.05
C ALA A 153 4.13 -13.22 13.11
N ALA A 154 2.85 -13.03 13.46
CA ALA A 154 2.15 -13.90 14.40
C ALA A 154 1.97 -15.33 13.86
N VAL A 155 1.68 -15.47 12.55
CA VAL A 155 1.58 -16.76 11.86
C VAL A 155 2.92 -17.48 11.85
N ALA A 156 4.01 -16.78 11.53
CA ALA A 156 5.35 -17.36 11.58
C ALA A 156 5.66 -17.92 12.98
N ALA A 157 5.45 -17.12 14.03
CA ALA A 157 5.68 -17.54 15.41
C ALA A 157 4.76 -18.70 15.85
N ASP A 158 3.49 -18.73 15.45
CA ASP A 158 2.56 -19.83 15.79
C ASP A 158 2.92 -21.13 15.05
N ASN A 159 3.34 -21.04 13.79
CA ASN A 159 3.75 -22.18 12.99
C ASN A 159 5.06 -22.81 13.51
N GLU A 160 5.96 -22.02 14.09
CA GLU A 160 7.23 -22.50 14.67
C GLU A 160 7.06 -23.30 15.96
N ARG A 161 5.89 -23.20 16.62
CA ARG A 161 5.59 -23.92 17.87
C ARG A 161 5.73 -25.44 17.67
N PRO A 162 6.32 -26.18 18.63
CA PRO A 162 6.52 -27.63 18.50
C PRO A 162 5.24 -28.41 18.16
N CYS A 163 4.10 -28.00 18.72
CA CYS A 163 2.80 -28.64 18.47
C CYS A 163 2.22 -28.36 17.07
N ASN A 164 2.78 -27.42 16.30
CA ASN A 164 2.29 -27.01 14.98
C ASN A 164 3.24 -27.37 13.84
N ARG A 165 4.48 -27.76 14.13
CA ARG A 165 5.46 -28.17 13.12
C ARG A 165 4.94 -29.37 12.31
N GLY A 166 5.00 -29.26 10.98
CA GLY A 166 4.55 -30.31 10.05
C GLY A 166 3.04 -30.42 9.87
N LYS A 167 2.23 -29.58 10.54
CA LYS A 167 0.78 -29.54 10.29
C LYS A 167 0.48 -28.81 8.98
N ALA A 168 -0.58 -29.27 8.31
CA ALA A 168 -1.08 -28.59 7.12
C ALA A 168 -1.71 -27.22 7.47
N PRO A 169 -1.63 -26.23 6.57
CA PRO A 169 -2.35 -24.97 6.74
C PRO A 169 -3.87 -25.17 6.86
N ALA A 170 -4.50 -24.44 7.77
CA ALA A 170 -5.93 -24.58 8.05
C ALA A 170 -6.85 -24.25 6.85
N TYR A 171 -6.39 -23.41 5.92
CA TYR A 171 -7.18 -23.03 4.75
C TYR A 171 -7.34 -24.15 3.71
N ARG A 172 -6.63 -25.28 3.85
CA ARG A 172 -6.74 -26.47 2.98
C ARG A 172 -7.66 -27.56 3.54
N ALA A 173 -8.32 -27.33 4.67
CA ALA A 173 -9.16 -28.33 5.35
C ALA A 173 -10.65 -28.28 4.94
N HIS A 174 -11.02 -27.46 3.95
CA HIS A 174 -12.39 -27.31 3.44
C HIS A 174 -12.40 -27.30 1.91
#